data_AF-A0A7S2CCW1-F1
#
_entry.id   AF-A0A7S2CCW1-F1
#
_cell.length_a   1.000
_cell.length_b   1.000
_cell.length_c   1.000
_cell.angle_alpha   90.00
_cell.angle_beta   90.00
_cell.angle_gamma   90.00
#
_symmetry.space_group_name_H-M   'P 1'
#
loop_
_entity.id
_entity.type
_entity.pdbx_description
1 polymer ?
#
loop_
_entity_poly.entity_id
_entity_poly.type
_entity_poly.pdbx_seq_one_letter_code
_entity_poly.pdbx_strand_id
1 'polypeptide(L)'
;AIACFECPSGKYHNATGYLCSSCAAGKFSSQGSINCTACRPGKYSPSTGSSECSTCQIGKIPSAYVAAEDCEKCIPPLSSRPGSTNCSVCMKDTYMDMEGGNCHDCLSNGECPLGTDKSSIKIDSGYWRVSSDSSNILECTSHPSACIGGNSSSLACQENSKGPLCAICKHNYWRASENENCQLCDEDHLRGMGTRFWVCIQMMRKYNGNQFVKQMMDTREVYGNIKTKLKISLVFAQVVSSFPGQFDVPYPLSFTKLSEQIMALASLQVYELFPTYCFVDHRTDLYLQQLLFQTLAPLVVIGLAGLGYVIRRWFCVGRLPEKKLDTMNESFMFWLLLFTYVVFVPCSAVVMSVFNCHYLGSGMSFMFVDYTTKCEAPVHDLMKIYAVIFIFVYPVGIPAMYFALLYRKRHAIDPTIPRTKKKARMTVNSDDVKTALAIRLQNHELQPLAFLFDSYEPAYWWWEVFVCVERLLL
;
A
#
# COMPACT_ATOMS: atom_id res chain seq x y z
N ALA A 1 -48.08 -18.64 75.04
CA ALA A 1 -46.83 -18.47 74.27
C ALA A 1 -46.39 -17.02 74.40
N ILE A 2 -45.18 -16.76 74.89
CA ILE A 2 -44.61 -15.41 74.91
C ILE A 2 -43.96 -15.21 73.54
N ALA A 3 -44.54 -14.34 72.71
CA ALA A 3 -43.93 -13.96 71.44
C ALA A 3 -42.70 -13.09 71.72
N CYS A 4 -41.54 -13.47 71.18
CA CYS A 4 -40.34 -12.64 71.24
C CYS A 4 -40.57 -11.37 70.42
N PHE A 5 -40.38 -10.21 71.04
CA PHE A 5 -40.43 -8.94 70.33
C PHE A 5 -39.14 -8.74 69.53
N GLU A 6 -39.21 -8.87 68.22
CA GLU A 6 -38.06 -8.64 67.32
C GLU A 6 -37.95 -7.15 66.96
N CYS A 7 -36.75 -6.60 67.08
CA CYS A 7 -36.50 -5.25 66.57
C CYS A 7 -36.60 -5.22 65.04
N PRO A 8 -37.22 -4.17 64.46
CA PRO A 8 -37.21 -3.98 63.02
C PRO A 8 -35.77 -3.79 62.51
N SER A 9 -35.55 -4.06 61.23
CA SER A 9 -34.24 -3.85 60.60
C SER A 9 -33.73 -2.42 60.83
N GLY A 10 -32.43 -2.30 61.00
CA GLY A 10 -31.76 -1.05 61.38
C GLY A 10 -31.79 -0.73 62.88
N LYS A 11 -32.48 -1.52 63.70
CA LYS A 11 -32.42 -1.41 65.17
C LYS A 11 -31.94 -2.70 65.81
N TYR A 12 -31.51 -2.62 67.07
CA TYR A 12 -31.03 -3.75 67.86
C TYR A 12 -31.46 -3.64 69.33
N HIS A 13 -31.42 -4.76 70.06
CA HIS A 13 -31.62 -4.77 71.51
C HIS A 13 -30.60 -5.69 72.20
N ASN A 14 -30.00 -5.22 73.31
CA ASN A 14 -29.07 -6.02 74.09
C ASN A 14 -29.81 -6.75 75.23
N ALA A 15 -30.51 -7.83 74.87
CA ALA A 15 -31.03 -8.94 75.71
C ALA A 15 -31.82 -8.64 77.02
N THR A 16 -32.00 -7.39 77.45
CA THR A 16 -32.60 -7.04 78.75
C THR A 16 -33.63 -5.91 78.70
N GLY A 17 -34.00 -5.43 77.51
CA GLY A 17 -34.99 -4.36 77.33
C GLY A 17 -35.89 -4.56 76.10
N TYR A 18 -37.09 -3.98 76.16
CA TYR A 18 -38.10 -3.95 75.08
C TYR A 18 -37.88 -2.80 74.08
N LEU A 19 -36.88 -1.94 74.33
CA LEU A 19 -36.63 -0.73 73.55
C LEU A 19 -35.54 -0.98 72.51
N CYS A 20 -35.91 -0.88 71.23
CA CYS A 20 -34.98 -1.02 70.11
C CYS A 20 -34.17 0.25 69.89
N SER A 21 -32.84 0.15 69.97
CA SER A 21 -31.91 1.24 69.68
C SER A 21 -31.52 1.25 68.20
N SER A 22 -31.45 2.42 67.57
CA SER A 22 -31.02 2.53 66.18
C SER A 22 -29.53 2.26 66.04
N CYS A 23 -29.13 1.58 64.96
CA CYS A 23 -27.71 1.46 64.62
C CYS A 23 -27.11 2.83 64.32
N ALA A 24 -25.91 3.10 64.81
CA ALA A 24 -25.15 4.28 64.43
C ALA A 24 -24.80 4.25 62.93
N ALA A 25 -24.44 5.41 62.36
CA ALA A 25 -23.87 5.48 61.01
C ALA A 25 -22.66 4.52 60.89
N GLY A 26 -22.42 4.02 59.68
CA GLY A 26 -21.42 2.99 59.43
C GLY A 26 -21.77 1.59 59.94
N LYS A 27 -22.97 1.38 60.52
CA LYS A 27 -23.44 0.06 60.99
C LYS A 27 -24.87 -0.23 60.53
N PHE A 28 -25.18 -1.51 60.37
CA PHE A 28 -26.50 -1.99 59.99
C PHE A 28 -26.96 -3.16 60.86
N SER A 29 -28.26 -3.47 60.81
CA SER A 29 -28.86 -4.58 61.54
C SER A 29 -29.99 -5.20 60.72
N SER A 30 -30.02 -6.53 60.64
CA SER A 30 -31.18 -7.27 60.16
C SER A 30 -32.28 -7.34 61.22
N GLN A 31 -33.51 -7.64 60.81
CA GLN A 31 -34.61 -7.85 61.75
C GLN A 31 -34.23 -8.88 62.84
N GLY A 32 -34.57 -8.59 64.09
CA GLY A 32 -34.30 -9.46 65.23
C GLY A 32 -32.83 -9.49 65.69
N SER A 33 -31.94 -8.64 65.14
CA SER A 33 -30.53 -8.64 65.59
C SER A 33 -30.38 -8.08 67.00
N ILE A 34 -29.51 -8.72 67.78
CA ILE A 34 -29.13 -8.28 69.12
C ILE A 34 -28.01 -7.22 69.12
N ASN A 35 -27.31 -7.03 67.99
CA ASN A 35 -26.22 -6.07 67.83
C ASN A 35 -26.17 -5.47 66.41
N CYS A 36 -25.64 -4.26 66.28
CA CYS A 36 -25.34 -3.68 64.97
C CYS A 36 -24.00 -4.19 64.41
N THR A 37 -24.01 -4.58 63.14
CA THR A 37 -22.84 -5.04 62.40
C THR A 37 -22.21 -3.88 61.65
N ALA A 38 -20.89 -3.72 61.72
CA ALA A 38 -20.19 -2.70 60.94
C ALA A 38 -20.27 -2.97 59.43
N CYS A 39 -20.36 -1.89 58.64
CA CYS A 39 -20.20 -1.99 57.20
C CYS A 39 -18.82 -2.55 56.87
N ARG A 40 -18.82 -3.61 56.03
CA ARG A 40 -17.60 -4.22 55.51
C ARG A 40 -16.86 -3.24 54.59
N PRO A 41 -15.54 -3.42 54.39
CA PRO A 41 -14.78 -2.59 53.45
C PRO A 41 -15.46 -2.51 52.07
N GLY A 42 -15.49 -1.30 51.49
CA GLY A 42 -16.17 -1.01 50.22
C GLY A 42 -17.64 -0.59 50.35
N LYS A 43 -18.22 -0.65 51.56
CA LYS A 43 -19.59 -0.25 51.83
C LYS A 43 -19.66 0.81 52.93
N TYR A 44 -20.73 1.60 52.90
CA TYR A 44 -20.99 2.68 53.85
C TYR A 44 -22.46 2.69 54.29
N SER A 45 -22.72 3.39 55.38
CA SER A 45 -24.07 3.65 55.88
C SER A 45 -24.14 5.10 56.38
N PRO A 46 -24.82 6.00 55.65
CA PRO A 46 -24.77 7.43 55.94
C PRO A 46 -25.69 7.88 57.07
N SER A 47 -26.71 7.08 57.39
CA SER A 47 -27.73 7.44 58.36
C SER A 47 -27.86 6.40 59.47
N THR A 48 -28.19 6.89 60.66
CA THR A 48 -28.55 6.03 61.79
C THR A 48 -29.80 5.22 61.47
N GLY A 49 -29.88 3.98 61.94
CA GLY A 49 -31.02 3.11 61.70
C GLY A 49 -30.99 2.37 60.37
N SER A 50 -29.81 2.25 59.73
CA SER A 50 -29.68 1.59 58.43
C SER A 50 -29.94 0.09 58.51
N SER A 51 -30.84 -0.42 57.67
CA SER A 51 -31.12 -1.86 57.55
C SER A 51 -30.05 -2.62 56.77
N GLU A 52 -29.26 -1.93 55.95
CA GLU A 52 -28.18 -2.48 55.15
C GLU A 52 -27.11 -1.42 54.83
N CYS A 53 -25.92 -1.86 54.44
CA CYS A 53 -24.87 -0.96 53.95
C CYS A 53 -24.90 -0.86 52.43
N SER A 54 -24.84 0.37 51.92
CA SER A 54 -24.73 0.67 50.50
C SER A 54 -23.30 0.54 50.00
N THR A 55 -23.11 0.12 48.75
CA THR A 55 -21.78 0.04 48.13
C THR A 55 -21.35 1.41 47.63
N CYS A 56 -20.08 1.78 47.84
CA CYS A 56 -19.55 2.99 47.22
C CYS A 56 -19.60 2.88 45.69
N GLN A 57 -20.17 3.89 45.03
CA GLN A 57 -20.27 3.94 43.57
C GLN A 57 -18.90 4.13 42.91
N ILE A 58 -18.85 3.96 41.59
CA ILE A 58 -17.67 4.19 40.75
C ILE A 58 -17.00 5.54 41.05
N GLY A 59 -15.67 5.55 41.11
CA GLY A 59 -14.88 6.75 41.42
C GLY A 59 -14.94 7.22 42.87
N LYS A 60 -15.50 6.41 43.78
CA LYS A 60 -15.49 6.65 45.22
C LYS A 60 -14.99 5.45 46.02
N ILE A 61 -14.40 5.71 47.18
CA ILE A 61 -13.92 4.72 48.15
C ILE A 61 -14.54 5.03 49.52
N PRO A 62 -14.71 4.06 50.43
CA PRO A 62 -15.25 4.33 51.76
C PRO A 62 -14.32 5.25 52.56
N SER A 63 -14.89 6.18 53.33
CA SER A 63 -14.12 7.11 54.19
C SER A 63 -13.34 6.41 55.32
N ALA A 64 -13.69 5.15 55.62
CA ALA A 64 -12.97 4.30 56.56
C ALA A 64 -12.90 2.84 56.06
N TYR A 65 -11.86 2.10 56.45
CA TYR A 65 -11.71 0.70 56.04
C TYR A 65 -12.85 -0.19 56.58
N VAL A 66 -13.36 0.09 57.79
CA VAL A 66 -14.50 -0.59 58.41
C VAL A 66 -15.42 0.47 59.01
N ALA A 67 -16.73 0.21 59.00
CA ALA A 67 -17.76 1.11 59.53
C ALA A 67 -17.78 2.50 58.87
N ALA A 68 -17.57 2.55 57.56
CA ALA A 68 -17.58 3.81 56.82
C ALA A 68 -18.95 4.49 56.85
N GLU A 69 -18.94 5.80 57.12
CA GLU A 69 -20.14 6.62 57.18
C GLU A 69 -20.43 7.29 55.82
N ASP A 70 -19.41 7.50 54.99
CA ASP A 70 -19.54 8.14 53.68
C ASP A 70 -18.54 7.53 52.67
N CYS A 71 -18.64 7.95 51.41
CA CYS A 71 -17.67 7.62 50.38
C CYS A 71 -16.93 8.87 49.88
N GLU A 72 -15.60 8.82 49.93
CA GLU A 72 -14.69 9.84 49.41
C GLU A 72 -14.46 9.66 47.90
N LYS A 73 -14.31 10.77 47.17
CA LYS A 73 -14.03 10.74 45.73
C LYS A 73 -12.55 10.48 45.46
N CYS A 74 -12.26 9.68 44.44
CA CYS A 74 -10.91 9.55 43.92
C CYS A 74 -10.43 10.85 43.26
N ILE A 75 -9.13 11.12 43.34
CA ILE A 75 -8.48 12.27 42.71
C ILE A 75 -8.12 11.90 41.26
N PRO A 76 -8.59 12.65 40.23
CA PRO A 76 -8.20 12.42 38.84
C PRO A 76 -6.67 12.45 38.66
N PRO A 77 -6.09 11.58 37.81
CA PRO A 77 -6.74 10.70 36.82
C PRO A 77 -7.15 9.30 37.35
N LEU A 78 -7.04 9.07 38.66
CA LEU A 78 -7.39 7.79 39.28
C LEU A 78 -8.89 7.72 39.62
N SER A 79 -9.41 6.51 39.64
CA SER A 79 -10.79 6.13 39.88
C SER A 79 -10.86 4.76 40.56
N SER A 80 -12.08 4.29 40.83
CA SER A 80 -12.35 3.04 41.53
C SER A 80 -13.52 2.29 40.89
N ARG A 81 -13.49 0.95 40.95
CA ARG A 81 -14.67 0.12 40.66
C ARG A 81 -15.66 0.18 41.84
N PRO A 82 -16.96 -0.11 41.61
CA PRO A 82 -17.94 -0.13 42.70
C PRO A 82 -17.50 -1.06 43.84
N GLY A 83 -17.49 -0.52 45.07
CA GLY A 83 -17.08 -1.27 46.27
C GLY A 83 -15.58 -1.45 46.44
N SER A 84 -14.74 -0.79 45.65
CA SER A 84 -13.29 -0.80 45.87
C SER A 84 -12.93 -0.07 47.18
N THR A 85 -11.81 -0.48 47.76
CA THR A 85 -11.20 0.16 48.94
C THR A 85 -10.03 1.07 48.59
N ASN A 86 -9.59 1.07 47.32
CA ASN A 86 -8.53 1.93 46.80
C ASN A 86 -8.88 2.51 45.42
N CYS A 87 -8.25 3.63 45.09
CA CYS A 87 -8.30 4.27 43.78
C CYS A 87 -7.11 3.77 42.94
N SER A 88 -7.31 2.68 42.22
CA SER A 88 -6.24 1.98 41.47
C SER A 88 -6.51 1.84 39.97
N VAL A 89 -7.68 2.28 39.49
CA VAL A 89 -8.03 2.19 38.08
C VAL A 89 -8.04 3.57 37.46
N CYS A 90 -7.65 3.68 36.19
CA CYS A 90 -7.75 4.94 35.47
C CYS A 90 -9.22 5.30 35.20
N MET A 91 -9.53 6.60 35.25
CA MET A 91 -10.85 7.10 34.91
C MET A 91 -11.17 6.88 33.42
N LYS A 92 -12.43 7.11 33.02
CA LYS A 92 -12.82 7.06 31.61
C LYS A 92 -11.95 8.05 30.80
N ASP A 93 -11.66 7.69 29.55
CA ASP A 93 -10.84 8.48 28.62
C ASP A 93 -9.36 8.57 29.02
N THR A 94 -8.92 7.70 29.94
CA THR A 94 -7.51 7.52 30.32
C THR A 94 -7.16 6.02 30.39
N TYR A 95 -5.90 5.67 30.16
CA TYR A 95 -5.40 4.30 30.24
C TYR A 95 -4.17 4.19 31.13
N MET A 96 -3.94 3.00 31.70
CA MET A 96 -2.76 2.71 32.52
C MET A 96 -1.63 2.15 31.66
N ASP A 97 -0.42 2.69 31.79
CA ASP A 97 0.81 2.11 31.21
C ASP A 97 1.55 1.27 32.28
N MET A 98 1.91 0.03 31.92
CA MET A 98 2.57 -0.95 32.79
C MET A 98 3.99 -0.51 33.18
N GLU A 99 4.63 0.35 32.38
CA GLU A 99 6.01 0.82 32.61
C GLU A 99 6.09 2.01 33.58
N GLY A 100 4.97 2.71 33.82
CA GLY A 100 4.96 3.95 34.60
C GLY A 100 3.98 3.99 35.77
N GLY A 101 3.01 3.07 35.84
CA GLY A 101 1.97 3.05 36.88
C GLY A 101 1.06 4.30 36.90
N ASN A 102 1.23 5.20 35.92
CA ASN A 102 0.49 6.43 35.77
C ASN A 102 -0.58 6.28 34.70
N CYS A 103 -1.67 7.02 34.87
CA CYS A 103 -2.72 7.12 33.87
C CYS A 103 -2.36 8.18 32.83
N HIS A 104 -2.50 7.83 31.56
CA HIS A 104 -2.30 8.71 30.41
C HIS A 104 -3.62 8.95 29.69
N ASP A 105 -3.75 10.06 28.98
CA ASP A 105 -4.93 10.36 28.17
C ASP A 105 -5.12 9.32 27.06
N CYS A 106 -6.37 8.99 26.72
CA CYS A 106 -6.67 8.02 25.68
C CYS A 106 -6.08 8.44 24.32
N LEU A 107 -5.59 7.45 23.57
CA LEU A 107 -5.06 7.66 22.23
C LEU A 107 -6.19 8.14 21.30
N SER A 108 -5.86 9.04 20.37
CA SER A 108 -6.79 9.45 19.33
C SER A 108 -7.25 8.24 18.51
N ASN A 109 -8.55 8.16 18.21
CA ASN A 109 -9.22 7.04 17.51
C ASN A 109 -9.22 5.72 18.29
N GLY A 110 -9.11 5.82 19.62
CA GLY A 110 -9.37 4.73 20.56
C GLY A 110 -10.41 5.12 21.60
N GLU A 111 -11.18 4.12 22.04
CA GLU A 111 -12.09 4.20 23.17
C GLU A 111 -11.40 3.61 24.42
N CYS A 112 -11.30 4.41 25.48
CA CYS A 112 -10.80 3.97 26.78
C CYS A 112 -11.92 3.99 27.84
N PRO A 113 -12.64 2.86 28.02
CA PRO A 113 -13.51 2.64 29.17
C PRO A 113 -12.78 2.76 30.53
N LEU A 114 -13.54 2.71 31.62
CA LEU A 114 -12.97 2.74 32.97
C LEU A 114 -11.98 1.58 33.19
N GLY A 115 -10.78 1.91 33.65
CA GLY A 115 -9.77 0.91 34.01
C GLY A 115 -9.17 0.20 32.79
N THR A 116 -9.17 0.86 31.64
CA THR A 116 -8.43 0.42 30.46
C THR A 116 -6.93 0.47 30.73
N ASP A 117 -6.23 -0.57 30.32
CA ASP A 117 -4.77 -0.63 30.21
C ASP A 117 -4.35 -0.45 28.76
N LYS A 118 -3.08 -0.13 28.52
CA LYS A 118 -2.52 0.07 27.17
C LYS A 118 -2.90 -1.06 26.20
N SER A 119 -2.89 -2.30 26.71
CA SER A 119 -3.19 -3.47 25.90
C SER A 119 -4.67 -3.65 25.56
N SER A 120 -5.61 -3.19 26.41
CA SER A 120 -7.06 -3.35 26.17
C SER A 120 -7.75 -2.14 25.53
N ILE A 121 -6.99 -1.11 25.10
CA ILE A 121 -7.56 0.02 24.36
C ILE A 121 -8.35 -0.50 23.16
N LYS A 122 -9.63 -0.12 23.09
CA LYS A 122 -10.51 -0.51 22.02
C LYS A 122 -10.33 0.47 20.86
N ILE A 123 -9.92 -0.05 19.71
CA ILE A 123 -9.68 0.77 18.52
C ILE A 123 -11.00 0.98 17.77
N ASP A 124 -11.20 2.17 17.22
CA ASP A 124 -12.34 2.49 16.38
C ASP A 124 -12.31 1.73 15.04
N SER A 125 -13.48 1.54 14.43
CA SER A 125 -13.59 0.96 13.08
C SER A 125 -12.90 1.88 12.07
N GLY A 126 -12.19 1.30 11.09
CA GLY A 126 -11.35 2.03 10.14
C GLY A 126 -9.91 2.27 10.62
N TYR A 127 -9.57 1.89 11.85
CA TYR A 127 -8.24 2.06 12.41
C TYR A 127 -7.59 0.74 12.81
N TRP A 128 -6.26 0.73 12.83
CA TRP A 128 -5.44 -0.44 13.11
C TRP A 128 -4.20 -0.05 13.94
N ARG A 129 -3.71 -0.98 14.76
CA ARG A 129 -2.48 -0.81 15.55
C ARG A 129 -1.56 -2.01 15.38
N VAL A 130 -0.25 -1.75 15.34
CA VAL A 130 0.79 -2.78 15.16
C VAL A 130 0.74 -3.84 16.25
N SER A 131 0.64 -3.40 17.50
CA SER A 131 0.64 -4.26 18.68
C SER A 131 -0.24 -3.64 19.76
N SER A 132 -0.60 -4.45 20.75
CA SER A 132 -1.34 -3.98 21.91
C SER A 132 -0.60 -2.93 22.74
N ASP A 133 0.73 -2.88 22.60
CA ASP A 133 1.59 -1.99 23.37
C ASP A 133 2.05 -0.76 22.58
N SER A 134 1.64 -0.64 21.31
CA SER A 134 1.97 0.51 20.46
C SER A 134 1.08 1.70 20.81
N SER A 135 1.68 2.89 20.97
CA SER A 135 0.96 4.15 21.16
C SER A 135 0.40 4.74 19.85
N ASN A 136 0.75 4.15 18.70
CA ASN A 136 0.35 4.64 17.38
C ASN A 136 -0.83 3.83 16.85
N ILE A 137 -1.97 4.51 16.69
CA ILE A 137 -3.15 4.04 15.99
C ILE A 137 -3.14 4.66 14.59
N LEU A 138 -3.18 3.81 13.57
CA LEU A 138 -3.07 4.20 12.16
C LEU A 138 -4.43 4.02 11.47
N GLU A 139 -4.75 4.94 10.58
CA GLU A 139 -5.94 4.85 9.73
C GLU A 139 -5.72 3.86 8.59
N CYS A 140 -6.71 3.02 8.32
CA CYS A 140 -6.71 2.11 7.18
C CYS A 140 -7.21 2.84 5.93
N THR A 141 -6.33 3.65 5.33
CA THR A 141 -6.65 4.54 4.21
C THR A 141 -7.13 3.82 2.95
N SER A 142 -6.57 2.64 2.64
CA SER A 142 -6.94 1.84 1.46
C SER A 142 -8.25 1.08 1.66
N HIS A 143 -8.49 0.53 2.85
CA HIS A 143 -9.68 -0.27 3.16
C HIS A 143 -10.20 -0.04 4.58
N PRO A 144 -10.97 1.04 4.80
CA PRO A 144 -11.55 1.32 6.10
C PRO A 144 -12.43 0.16 6.59
N SER A 145 -13.13 -0.53 5.68
CA SER A 145 -14.00 -1.67 6.02
C SER A 145 -13.27 -2.96 6.39
N ALA A 146 -11.99 -3.10 6.01
CA ALA A 146 -11.19 -4.27 6.38
C ALA A 146 -10.75 -4.21 7.84
N CYS A 147 -10.65 -3.00 8.39
CA CYS A 147 -10.29 -2.73 9.78
C CYS A 147 -11.56 -2.58 10.62
N ILE A 148 -11.97 -3.66 11.29
CA ILE A 148 -13.16 -3.68 12.14
C ILE A 148 -12.91 -3.05 13.53
N GLY A 149 -11.63 -2.79 13.87
CA GLY A 149 -11.23 -2.28 15.17
C GLY A 149 -11.34 -3.33 16.28
N GLY A 150 -11.26 -2.90 17.54
CA GLY A 150 -11.36 -3.77 18.72
C GLY A 150 -10.16 -3.74 19.65
N ASN A 151 -10.13 -4.66 20.62
CA ASN A 151 -9.22 -4.60 21.78
C ASN A 151 -7.84 -5.25 21.53
N SER A 152 -7.61 -5.86 20.36
CA SER A 152 -6.38 -6.58 20.03
C SER A 152 -5.99 -6.35 18.57
N SER A 153 -4.69 -6.22 18.27
CA SER A 153 -4.19 -6.01 16.91
C SER A 153 -4.52 -7.16 15.95
N SER A 154 -4.71 -8.38 16.47
CA SER A 154 -5.09 -9.57 15.67
C SER A 154 -6.59 -9.68 15.38
N LEU A 155 -7.46 -9.11 16.21
CA LEU A 155 -8.91 -9.03 15.98
C LEU A 155 -9.32 -7.73 15.29
N ALA A 156 -8.38 -6.83 15.02
CA ALA A 156 -8.65 -5.58 14.32
C ALA A 156 -9.05 -5.77 12.85
N CYS A 157 -8.81 -6.96 12.28
CA CYS A 157 -9.07 -7.24 10.87
C CYS A 157 -10.32 -8.10 10.66
N GLN A 158 -11.02 -7.83 9.56
CA GLN A 158 -12.11 -8.66 9.05
C GLN A 158 -11.65 -10.11 8.79
N GLU A 159 -12.57 -11.07 8.87
CA GLU A 159 -12.26 -12.51 8.82
C GLU A 159 -11.51 -12.97 7.56
N ASN A 160 -11.66 -12.28 6.43
CA ASN A 160 -10.99 -12.56 5.16
C ASN A 160 -9.62 -11.87 5.00
N SER A 161 -9.24 -10.99 5.93
CA SER A 161 -8.06 -10.13 5.84
C SER A 161 -7.11 -10.37 7.03
N LYS A 162 -5.82 -10.11 6.83
CA LYS A 162 -4.74 -10.30 7.82
C LYS A 162 -3.60 -9.30 7.56
N GLY A 163 -2.63 -9.30 8.47
CA GLY A 163 -1.40 -8.52 8.34
C GLY A 163 -1.53 -7.04 8.73
N PRO A 164 -0.47 -6.25 8.47
CA PRO A 164 -0.47 -4.82 8.76
C PRO A 164 -1.57 -4.08 8.00
N LEU A 165 -2.26 -3.15 8.68
CA LEU A 165 -3.41 -2.40 8.15
C LEU A 165 -4.51 -3.27 7.53
N CYS A 166 -4.57 -4.56 7.87
CA CYS A 166 -5.47 -5.54 7.25
C CYS A 166 -5.38 -5.59 5.72
N ALA A 167 -4.21 -5.22 5.18
CA ALA A 167 -3.99 -5.08 3.74
C ALA A 167 -3.88 -6.43 3.02
N ILE A 168 -3.61 -7.53 3.73
CA ILE A 168 -3.31 -8.84 3.13
C ILE A 168 -4.55 -9.74 3.17
N CYS A 169 -4.92 -10.35 2.04
CA CYS A 169 -5.99 -11.34 2.03
C CYS A 169 -5.55 -12.67 2.66
N LYS A 170 -6.47 -13.37 3.33
CA LYS A 170 -6.25 -14.75 3.80
C LYS A 170 -6.26 -15.74 2.62
N HIS A 171 -5.85 -16.98 2.89
CA HIS A 171 -5.77 -18.03 1.88
C HIS A 171 -7.14 -18.27 1.20
N ASN A 172 -7.14 -18.46 -0.13
CA ASN A 172 -8.32 -18.55 -1.01
C ASN A 172 -9.14 -17.26 -1.15
N TYR A 173 -8.61 -16.14 -0.64
CA TYR A 173 -9.16 -14.83 -0.90
C TYR A 173 -8.18 -13.98 -1.70
N TRP A 174 -8.74 -13.14 -2.54
CA TRP A 174 -8.01 -12.20 -3.37
C TRP A 174 -8.73 -10.87 -3.44
N ARG A 175 -8.02 -9.86 -3.90
CA ARG A 175 -8.57 -8.51 -4.02
C ARG A 175 -8.34 -8.02 -5.43
N ALA A 176 -9.41 -7.54 -6.07
CA ALA A 176 -9.38 -7.09 -7.46
C ALA A 176 -8.80 -5.69 -7.63
N SER A 177 -8.88 -4.86 -6.60
CA SER A 177 -8.44 -3.47 -6.60
C SER A 177 -8.04 -3.06 -5.19
N GLU A 178 -7.06 -2.17 -5.05
CA GLU A 178 -6.53 -1.65 -3.78
C GLU A 178 -7.57 -0.97 -2.88
N ASN A 179 -8.84 -0.86 -3.28
CA ASN A 179 -9.92 -0.31 -2.46
C ASN A 179 -11.10 -1.27 -2.20
N GLU A 180 -11.07 -2.50 -2.72
CA GLU A 180 -12.12 -3.51 -2.48
C GLU A 180 -11.78 -4.50 -1.36
N ASN A 181 -12.80 -5.04 -0.69
CA ASN A 181 -12.59 -6.10 0.31
C ASN A 181 -12.13 -7.41 -0.37
N CYS A 182 -11.42 -8.25 0.37
CA CYS A 182 -10.98 -9.56 -0.12
C CYS A 182 -12.18 -10.46 -0.47
N GLN A 183 -12.26 -10.88 -1.72
CA GLN A 183 -13.28 -11.78 -2.28
C GLN A 183 -12.75 -13.21 -2.37
N LEU A 184 -13.64 -14.20 -2.39
CA LEU A 184 -13.27 -15.60 -2.60
C LEU A 184 -12.73 -15.81 -4.02
N CYS A 185 -11.71 -16.67 -4.16
CA CYS A 185 -11.27 -17.15 -5.46
C CYS A 185 -12.40 -18.00 -6.09
N ASP A 186 -13.06 -17.47 -7.12
CA ASP A 186 -14.09 -18.20 -7.88
C ASP A 186 -13.50 -18.72 -9.21
N GLU A 187 -13.70 -20.01 -9.50
CA GLU A 187 -13.05 -20.71 -10.62
C GLU A 187 -13.54 -20.24 -12.00
N ASP A 188 -14.73 -19.63 -12.08
CA ASP A 188 -15.37 -19.27 -13.36
C ASP A 188 -14.74 -18.03 -14.04
N HIS A 189 -14.03 -17.17 -13.30
CA HIS A 189 -13.32 -16.03 -13.91
C HIS A 189 -12.09 -16.47 -14.74
N LEU A 190 -11.54 -17.65 -14.43
CA LEU A 190 -10.29 -18.16 -15.01
C LEU A 190 -10.45 -18.73 -16.43
N ARG A 191 -11.62 -19.28 -16.77
CA ARG A 191 -11.92 -19.77 -18.14
C ARG A 191 -12.13 -18.63 -19.15
N GLY A 192 -12.54 -17.45 -18.69
CA GLY A 192 -12.77 -16.27 -19.52
C GLY A 192 -11.50 -15.56 -19.98
N MET A 193 -10.38 -15.71 -19.25
CA MET A 193 -9.15 -14.95 -19.50
C MET A 193 -8.22 -15.64 -20.52
N GLY A 194 -8.06 -16.96 -20.42
CA GLY A 194 -7.30 -17.74 -21.40
C GLY A 194 -7.93 -17.69 -22.80
N THR A 195 -9.26 -17.65 -22.88
CA THR A 195 -10.01 -17.51 -24.14
C THR A 195 -9.84 -16.11 -24.74
N ARG A 196 -9.83 -15.04 -23.93
CA ARG A 196 -9.56 -13.66 -24.39
C ARG A 196 -8.14 -13.48 -24.91
N PHE A 197 -7.12 -14.00 -24.21
CA PHE A 197 -5.73 -13.91 -24.65
C PHE A 197 -5.47 -14.74 -25.92
N TRP A 198 -6.07 -15.92 -26.02
CA TRP A 198 -6.02 -16.75 -27.22
C TRP A 198 -6.76 -16.08 -28.39
N VAL A 199 -7.92 -15.45 -28.17
CA VAL A 199 -8.64 -14.68 -29.20
C VAL A 199 -7.83 -13.45 -29.65
N CYS A 200 -7.16 -12.73 -28.75
CA CYS A 200 -6.29 -11.61 -29.11
C CYS A 200 -5.05 -12.06 -29.91
N ILE A 201 -4.41 -13.17 -29.53
CA ILE A 201 -3.32 -13.78 -30.29
C ILE A 201 -3.81 -14.28 -31.65
N GLN A 202 -5.00 -14.89 -31.72
CA GLN A 202 -5.60 -15.33 -32.98
C GLN A 202 -6.04 -14.16 -33.85
N MET A 203 -6.51 -13.05 -33.28
CA MET A 203 -6.80 -11.81 -34.00
C MET A 203 -5.51 -11.18 -34.54
N MET A 204 -4.43 -11.12 -33.74
CA MET A 204 -3.11 -10.63 -34.16
C MET A 204 -2.44 -11.53 -35.22
N ARG A 205 -2.71 -12.85 -35.21
CA ARG A 205 -2.23 -13.80 -36.23
C ARG A 205 -3.09 -13.79 -37.49
N LYS A 206 -4.39 -13.50 -37.39
CA LYS A 206 -5.34 -13.44 -38.52
C LYS A 206 -5.34 -12.08 -39.22
N TYR A 207 -5.01 -11.00 -38.51
CA TYR A 207 -4.65 -9.71 -39.11
C TYR A 207 -3.25 -9.82 -39.70
N ASN A 208 -3.17 -10.18 -40.97
CA ASN A 208 -1.96 -10.05 -41.77
C ASN A 208 -1.47 -8.59 -41.69
N GLY A 209 -0.53 -8.31 -40.77
CA GLY A 209 0.04 -6.98 -40.55
C GLY A 209 0.62 -6.34 -41.82
N ASN A 210 0.88 -7.14 -42.86
CA ASN A 210 1.32 -6.67 -44.16
C ASN A 210 0.30 -5.82 -44.93
N GLN A 211 -1.02 -5.90 -44.68
CA GLN A 211 -2.02 -5.08 -45.39
C GLN A 211 -2.33 -3.76 -44.69
N PHE A 212 -2.52 -3.78 -43.37
CA PHE A 212 -2.81 -2.57 -42.58
C PHE A 212 -1.59 -1.64 -42.51
N VAL A 213 -0.37 -2.20 -42.37
CA VAL A 213 0.87 -1.42 -42.43
C VAL A 213 1.12 -0.86 -43.82
N LYS A 214 0.79 -1.61 -44.90
CA LYS A 214 0.88 -1.09 -46.28
C LYS A 214 -0.10 0.05 -46.56
N GLN A 215 -1.33 -0.03 -46.05
CA GLN A 215 -2.32 1.06 -46.20
C GLN A 215 -1.99 2.29 -45.34
N MET A 216 -1.34 2.13 -44.19
CA MET A 216 -0.87 3.26 -43.37
C MET A 216 0.41 3.94 -43.91
N MET A 217 1.20 3.27 -44.77
CA MET A 217 2.47 3.82 -45.28
C MET A 217 2.31 4.93 -46.33
N ASP A 218 1.12 5.15 -46.88
CA ASP A 218 0.90 6.13 -47.97
C ASP A 218 0.80 7.60 -47.51
N THR A 219 0.82 7.87 -46.20
CA THR A 219 0.94 9.24 -45.65
C THR A 219 1.93 9.28 -44.49
N ARG A 220 3.21 9.35 -44.82
CA ARG A 220 4.34 9.42 -43.86
C ARG A 220 4.21 10.56 -42.84
N GLU A 221 3.57 11.67 -43.21
CA GLU A 221 3.33 12.84 -42.35
C GLU A 221 2.20 12.61 -41.32
N VAL A 222 1.12 11.94 -41.72
CA VAL A 222 0.02 11.55 -40.82
C VAL A 222 0.48 10.48 -39.85
N TYR A 223 1.26 9.50 -40.34
CA TYR A 223 1.85 8.45 -39.52
C TYR A 223 2.81 8.99 -38.46
N GLY A 224 3.67 9.96 -38.80
CA GLY A 224 4.57 10.62 -37.85
C GLY A 224 3.82 11.31 -36.71
N ASN A 225 2.81 12.10 -37.04
CA ASN A 225 1.98 12.81 -36.05
C ASN A 225 1.18 11.86 -35.15
N ILE A 226 0.61 10.78 -35.71
CA ILE A 226 -0.11 9.77 -34.93
C ILE A 226 0.84 9.03 -34.00
N LYS A 227 2.01 8.64 -34.48
CA LYS A 227 3.04 7.93 -33.70
C LYS A 227 3.50 8.77 -32.49
N THR A 228 3.77 10.06 -32.68
CA THR A 228 4.15 10.95 -31.58
C THR A 228 3.02 11.11 -30.56
N LYS A 229 1.77 11.27 -31.01
CA LYS A 229 0.62 11.35 -30.11
C LYS A 229 0.42 10.06 -29.31
N LEU A 230 0.47 8.90 -29.95
CA LEU A 230 0.38 7.60 -29.27
C LEU A 230 1.51 7.40 -28.26
N LYS A 231 2.74 7.81 -28.60
CA LYS A 231 3.88 7.77 -27.70
C LYS A 231 3.64 8.63 -26.45
N ILE A 232 3.19 9.87 -26.62
CA ILE A 232 2.91 10.78 -25.49
C ILE A 232 1.76 10.21 -24.64
N SER A 233 0.68 9.74 -25.26
CA SER A 233 -0.45 9.12 -24.54
C SER A 233 -0.03 7.90 -23.73
N LEU A 234 0.81 7.03 -24.30
CA LEU A 234 1.33 5.85 -23.61
C LEU A 234 2.22 6.23 -22.43
N VAL A 235 3.09 7.23 -22.58
CA VAL A 235 3.95 7.72 -21.49
C VAL A 235 3.11 8.31 -20.37
N PHE A 236 2.16 9.18 -20.71
CA PHE A 236 1.25 9.77 -19.74
C PHE A 236 0.49 8.69 -18.98
N ALA A 237 -0.04 7.69 -19.69
CA ALA A 237 -0.71 6.54 -19.09
C ALA A 237 0.22 5.76 -18.14
N GLN A 238 1.46 5.49 -18.54
CA GLN A 238 2.45 4.77 -17.71
C GLN A 238 2.83 5.54 -16.44
N VAL A 239 3.07 6.85 -16.55
CA VAL A 239 3.47 7.68 -15.40
C VAL A 239 2.30 7.82 -14.43
N VAL A 240 1.14 8.28 -14.91
CA VAL A 240 -0.05 8.50 -14.06
C VAL A 240 -0.53 7.21 -13.40
N SER A 241 -0.45 6.08 -14.11
CA SER A 241 -0.84 4.81 -13.52
C SER A 241 0.09 4.38 -12.38
N SER A 242 1.37 4.75 -12.41
CA SER A 242 2.35 4.34 -11.38
C SER A 242 2.29 5.12 -10.06
N PHE A 243 1.53 6.24 -10.01
CA PHE A 243 1.50 7.13 -8.84
C PHE A 243 1.00 6.48 -7.54
N PRO A 244 -0.11 5.71 -7.53
CA PRO A 244 -0.64 5.12 -6.29
C PRO A 244 0.36 4.20 -5.57
N GLY A 245 1.19 3.47 -6.32
CA GLY A 245 2.20 2.58 -5.73
C GLY A 245 3.48 3.28 -5.26
N GLN A 246 3.67 4.56 -5.59
CA GLN A 246 4.89 5.31 -5.27
C GLN A 246 4.69 6.32 -4.14
N PHE A 247 3.54 6.98 -4.08
CA PHE A 247 3.26 8.03 -3.11
C PHE A 247 2.26 7.58 -2.06
N ASP A 248 2.61 7.80 -0.79
CA ASP A 248 1.73 7.55 0.36
C ASP A 248 0.71 8.69 0.54
N VAL A 249 -0.19 8.83 -0.43
CA VAL A 249 -1.24 9.86 -0.46
C VAL A 249 -2.61 9.18 -0.65
N PRO A 250 -3.63 9.55 0.14
CA PRO A 250 -4.97 9.00 -0.05
C PRO A 250 -5.59 9.52 -1.37
N TYR A 251 -5.61 8.67 -2.39
CA TYR A 251 -6.23 8.96 -3.68
C TYR A 251 -7.73 8.64 -3.68
N PRO A 252 -8.56 9.38 -4.43
CA PRO A 252 -9.97 9.05 -4.56
C PRO A 252 -10.16 7.72 -5.29
N LEU A 253 -11.17 6.95 -4.88
CA LEU A 253 -11.51 5.62 -5.41
C LEU A 253 -11.64 5.55 -6.94
N SER A 254 -12.13 6.62 -7.56
CA SER A 254 -12.28 6.68 -9.03
C SER A 254 -10.93 6.76 -9.74
N PHE A 255 -9.94 7.41 -9.12
CA PHE A 255 -8.61 7.56 -9.69
C PHE A 255 -7.82 6.26 -9.62
N THR A 256 -7.83 5.57 -8.48
CA THR A 256 -7.09 4.30 -8.30
C THR A 256 -7.61 3.19 -9.23
N LYS A 257 -8.94 3.06 -9.36
CA LYS A 257 -9.54 2.10 -10.32
C LYS A 257 -9.16 2.40 -11.77
N LEU A 258 -9.11 3.70 -12.11
CA LEU A 258 -8.70 4.12 -13.45
C LEU A 258 -7.20 3.85 -13.68
N SER A 259 -6.35 4.16 -12.70
CA SER A 259 -4.90 3.93 -12.81
C SER A 259 -4.56 2.45 -12.94
N GLU A 260 -5.21 1.56 -12.19
CA GLU A 260 -5.03 0.10 -12.29
C GLU A 260 -5.38 -0.40 -13.71
N GLN A 261 -6.56 -0.02 -14.23
CA GLN A 261 -6.99 -0.41 -15.59
C GLN A 261 -6.06 0.14 -16.67
N ILE A 262 -5.59 1.38 -16.50
CA ILE A 262 -4.63 2.00 -17.41
C ILE A 262 -3.26 1.33 -17.30
N MET A 263 -2.83 0.95 -16.09
CA MET A 263 -1.56 0.24 -15.87
C MET A 263 -1.56 -1.08 -16.63
N ALA A 264 -2.60 -1.91 -16.46
CA ALA A 264 -2.72 -3.20 -17.12
C ALA A 264 -2.60 -3.09 -18.66
N LEU A 265 -3.16 -2.03 -19.25
CA LEU A 265 -3.13 -1.78 -20.70
C LEU A 265 -1.81 -1.15 -21.18
N ALA A 266 -1.23 -0.22 -20.42
CA ALA A 266 -0.10 0.61 -20.84
C ALA A 266 1.27 0.00 -20.50
N SER A 267 1.34 -0.86 -19.48
CA SER A 267 2.59 -1.41 -18.95
C SER A 267 2.88 -2.85 -19.38
N LEU A 268 1.94 -3.52 -20.08
CA LEU A 268 2.05 -4.95 -20.42
C LEU A 268 2.40 -5.81 -19.19
N GLN A 269 1.89 -5.44 -18.02
CA GLN A 269 2.08 -6.21 -16.80
C GLN A 269 1.26 -7.49 -16.87
N VAL A 270 1.93 -8.54 -17.34
CA VAL A 270 1.35 -9.88 -17.46
C VAL A 270 0.95 -10.43 -16.08
N TYR A 271 1.54 -9.95 -14.98
CA TYR A 271 1.20 -10.45 -13.64
C TYR A 271 -0.23 -10.08 -13.19
N GLU A 272 -0.77 -8.91 -13.55
CA GLU A 272 -2.16 -8.56 -13.22
C GLU A 272 -3.18 -9.34 -14.05
N LEU A 273 -2.77 -9.78 -15.25
CA LEU A 273 -3.55 -10.67 -16.10
C LEU A 273 -3.55 -12.12 -15.59
N PHE A 274 -2.63 -12.48 -14.70
CA PHE A 274 -2.56 -13.81 -14.10
C PHE A 274 -2.54 -13.70 -12.58
N PRO A 275 -3.74 -13.70 -11.95
CA PRO A 275 -3.98 -13.94 -10.52
C PRO A 275 -3.22 -15.10 -9.86
N THR A 276 -1.89 -15.04 -9.75
CA THR A 276 -1.08 -16.14 -9.18
C THR A 276 -1.41 -16.41 -7.72
N TYR A 277 -2.05 -15.44 -7.04
CA TYR A 277 -2.54 -15.54 -5.67
C TYR A 277 -3.57 -16.67 -5.44
N CYS A 278 -4.30 -17.10 -6.47
CA CYS A 278 -5.24 -18.24 -6.33
C CYS A 278 -4.59 -19.60 -6.69
N PHE A 279 -3.37 -19.62 -7.25
CA PHE A 279 -2.75 -20.84 -7.78
C PHE A 279 -1.53 -21.33 -6.99
N VAL A 280 -0.81 -20.43 -6.32
CA VAL A 280 0.44 -20.76 -5.64
C VAL A 280 0.21 -20.75 -4.13
N ASP A 281 0.11 -21.95 -3.58
CA ASP A 281 -0.09 -22.16 -2.15
C ASP A 281 1.16 -21.74 -1.33
N HIS A 282 0.91 -21.26 -0.11
CA HIS A 282 1.77 -20.45 0.76
C HIS A 282 3.24 -20.93 0.96
N ARG A 283 4.25 -20.07 0.62
CA ARG A 283 5.46 -19.80 1.46
C ARG A 283 6.56 -18.88 0.91
N THR A 284 6.51 -18.44 -0.34
CA THR A 284 7.57 -17.57 -0.90
C THR A 284 7.06 -16.16 -1.09
N ASP A 285 7.90 -15.17 -0.79
CA ASP A 285 7.57 -13.74 -0.86
C ASP A 285 6.98 -13.41 -2.23
N LEU A 286 5.68 -13.13 -2.26
CA LEU A 286 4.89 -12.96 -3.49
C LEU A 286 5.48 -11.85 -4.36
N TYR A 287 5.86 -10.76 -3.69
CA TYR A 287 6.50 -9.64 -4.34
C TYR A 287 7.91 -9.99 -4.89
N LEU A 288 8.69 -10.86 -4.24
CA LEU A 288 9.98 -11.30 -4.79
C LEU A 288 9.78 -12.02 -6.13
N GLN A 289 8.75 -12.87 -6.24
CA GLN A 289 8.43 -13.53 -7.51
C GLN A 289 8.00 -12.51 -8.59
N GLN A 290 7.18 -11.53 -8.21
CA GLN A 290 6.78 -10.43 -9.10
C GLN A 290 8.00 -9.64 -9.59
N LEU A 291 8.88 -9.24 -8.68
CA LEU A 291 10.13 -8.54 -8.96
C LEU A 291 10.97 -9.35 -9.96
N LEU A 292 11.23 -10.63 -9.68
CA LEU A 292 12.01 -11.50 -10.56
C LEU A 292 11.37 -11.67 -11.94
N PHE A 293 10.06 -11.91 -12.01
CA PHE A 293 9.38 -12.13 -13.29
C PHE A 293 9.38 -10.85 -14.14
N GLN A 294 9.07 -9.71 -13.53
CA GLN A 294 8.96 -8.42 -14.23
C GLN A 294 10.30 -7.91 -14.75
N THR A 295 11.42 -8.22 -14.09
CA THR A 295 12.77 -7.84 -14.55
C THR A 295 13.43 -8.92 -15.41
N LEU A 296 13.22 -10.22 -15.17
CA LEU A 296 13.88 -11.25 -15.97
C LEU A 296 13.16 -11.53 -17.28
N ALA A 297 11.83 -11.52 -17.32
CA ALA A 297 11.08 -11.85 -18.53
C ALA A 297 11.45 -10.94 -19.73
N PRO A 298 11.58 -9.60 -19.57
CA PRO A 298 12.03 -8.76 -20.68
C PRO A 298 13.45 -9.08 -21.17
N LEU A 299 14.37 -9.43 -20.27
CA LEU A 299 15.73 -9.83 -20.66
C LEU A 299 15.73 -11.15 -21.43
N VAL A 300 14.91 -12.12 -21.03
CA VAL A 300 14.72 -13.38 -21.75
C VAL A 300 14.15 -13.11 -23.15
N VAL A 301 13.13 -12.25 -23.27
CA VAL A 301 12.54 -11.87 -24.56
C VAL A 301 13.58 -11.20 -25.47
N ILE A 302 14.36 -10.24 -24.95
CA ILE A 302 15.44 -9.58 -25.69
C ILE A 302 16.52 -10.60 -26.11
N GLY A 303 16.90 -11.52 -25.22
CA GLY A 303 17.89 -12.57 -25.48
C GLY A 303 17.44 -13.54 -26.57
N LEU A 304 16.20 -14.02 -26.51
CA LEU A 304 15.62 -14.91 -27.52
C LEU A 304 15.45 -14.22 -28.87
N ALA A 305 15.00 -12.95 -28.87
CA ALA A 305 14.89 -12.16 -30.09
C ALA A 305 16.27 -11.91 -30.72
N GLY A 306 17.28 -11.60 -29.91
CA GLY A 306 18.67 -11.43 -30.33
C GLY A 306 19.27 -12.71 -30.89
N LEU A 307 19.07 -13.85 -30.22
CA LEU A 307 19.50 -15.17 -30.69
C LEU A 307 18.84 -15.51 -32.04
N GLY A 308 17.52 -15.33 -32.14
CA GLY A 308 16.77 -15.53 -33.38
C GLY A 308 17.26 -14.64 -34.52
N TYR A 309 17.60 -13.38 -34.22
CA TYR A 309 18.20 -12.45 -35.18
C TYR A 309 19.59 -12.92 -35.62
N VAL A 310 20.46 -13.35 -34.71
CA VAL A 310 21.81 -13.85 -35.04
C VAL A 310 21.74 -15.11 -35.90
N ILE A 311 20.88 -16.08 -35.53
CA ILE A 311 20.68 -17.31 -36.31
C ILE A 311 20.17 -16.96 -37.71
N ARG A 312 19.13 -16.11 -37.80
CA ARG A 312 18.58 -15.69 -39.09
C ARG A 312 19.63 -14.96 -39.93
N ARG A 313 20.40 -14.06 -39.32
CA ARG A 313 21.49 -13.34 -39.99
C ARG A 313 22.53 -14.33 -40.52
N TRP A 314 22.98 -15.27 -39.69
CA TRP A 314 23.96 -16.28 -40.07
C TRP A 314 23.49 -17.14 -41.26
N PHE A 315 22.23 -17.56 -41.28
CA PHE A 315 21.64 -18.29 -42.41
C PHE A 315 21.47 -17.43 -43.69
N CYS A 316 21.31 -16.13 -43.55
CA CYS A 316 21.08 -15.20 -44.65
C CYS A 316 22.36 -14.60 -45.24
N VAL A 317 23.45 -14.53 -44.46
CA VAL A 317 24.76 -14.04 -44.90
C VAL A 317 25.26 -14.93 -46.05
N GLY A 318 25.54 -14.32 -47.20
CA GLY A 318 25.94 -15.02 -48.43
C GLY A 318 24.79 -15.51 -49.32
N ARG A 319 23.53 -15.53 -48.85
CA ARG A 319 22.35 -15.93 -49.65
C ARG A 319 21.48 -14.76 -50.11
N LEU A 320 21.48 -13.65 -49.38
CA LEU A 320 20.63 -12.48 -49.66
C LEU A 320 21.47 -11.24 -50.01
N PRO A 321 20.95 -10.34 -50.86
CA PRO A 321 21.61 -9.07 -51.18
C PRO A 321 21.73 -8.18 -49.94
N GLU A 322 22.81 -7.39 -49.84
CA GLU A 322 23.14 -6.53 -48.69
C GLU A 322 21.97 -5.65 -48.24
N LYS A 323 21.22 -5.05 -49.18
CA LYS A 323 20.03 -4.24 -48.87
C LYS A 323 18.98 -4.96 -48.01
N LYS A 324 18.76 -6.27 -48.22
CA LYS A 324 17.79 -7.05 -47.41
C LYS A 324 18.33 -7.33 -46.00
N LEU A 325 19.66 -7.42 -45.85
CA LEU A 325 20.31 -7.60 -44.56
C LEU A 325 20.18 -6.31 -43.72
N ASP A 326 20.32 -5.14 -44.35
CA ASP A 326 20.15 -3.85 -43.69
C ASP A 326 18.71 -3.65 -43.22
N THR A 327 17.71 -3.93 -44.06
CA THR A 327 16.29 -3.87 -43.66
C THR A 327 15.97 -4.80 -42.48
N MET A 328 16.62 -5.97 -42.41
CA MET A 328 16.49 -6.88 -41.26
C MET A 328 17.09 -6.29 -39.99
N ASN A 329 18.27 -5.66 -40.07
CA ASN A 329 18.92 -5.00 -38.94
C ASN A 329 18.06 -3.84 -38.42
N GLU A 330 17.52 -3.05 -39.34
CA GLU A 330 16.66 -1.91 -39.04
C GLU A 330 15.37 -2.34 -38.34
N SER A 331 14.72 -3.38 -38.84
CA SER A 331 13.52 -3.94 -38.23
C SER A 331 13.80 -4.45 -36.82
N PHE A 332 14.89 -5.19 -36.62
CA PHE A 332 15.28 -5.69 -35.30
C PHE A 332 15.57 -4.56 -34.32
N MET A 333 16.38 -3.57 -34.72
CA MET A 333 16.70 -2.41 -33.89
C MET A 333 15.44 -1.61 -33.52
N PHE A 334 14.52 -1.39 -34.45
CA PHE A 334 13.27 -0.70 -34.18
C PHE A 334 12.44 -1.43 -33.11
N TRP A 335 12.24 -2.73 -33.25
CA TRP A 335 11.48 -3.54 -32.27
C TRP A 335 12.17 -3.60 -30.91
N LEU A 336 13.50 -3.69 -30.88
CA LEU A 336 14.29 -3.66 -29.64
C LEU A 336 14.13 -2.32 -28.90
N LEU A 337 14.25 -1.20 -29.61
CA LEU A 337 14.09 0.14 -29.04
C LEU A 337 12.65 0.36 -28.55
N LEU A 338 11.64 -0.06 -29.34
CA LEU A 338 10.24 0.03 -28.93
C LEU A 338 9.95 -0.82 -27.69
N PHE A 339 10.46 -2.05 -27.64
CA PHE A 339 10.24 -2.95 -26.50
C PHE A 339 10.91 -2.42 -25.22
N THR A 340 12.19 -2.02 -25.30
CA THR A 340 12.90 -1.42 -24.16
C THR A 340 12.22 -0.14 -23.67
N TYR A 341 11.64 0.65 -24.57
CA TYR A 341 10.91 1.86 -24.23
C TYR A 341 9.62 1.59 -23.43
N VAL A 342 8.84 0.57 -23.84
CA VAL A 342 7.59 0.20 -23.15
C VAL A 342 7.87 -0.40 -21.77
N VAL A 343 8.92 -1.21 -21.65
CA VAL A 343 9.30 -1.92 -20.42
C VAL A 343 10.03 -1.01 -19.41
N PHE A 344 10.62 0.10 -19.87
CA PHE A 344 11.45 0.97 -19.05
C PHE A 344 10.78 1.46 -17.76
N VAL A 345 9.59 2.07 -17.86
CA VAL A 345 8.85 2.61 -16.70
C VAL A 345 8.44 1.50 -15.72
N PRO A 346 7.72 0.44 -16.13
CA PRO A 346 7.26 -0.57 -15.19
C PRO A 346 8.39 -1.36 -14.52
N CYS A 347 9.49 -1.66 -15.21
CA CYS A 347 10.63 -2.32 -14.57
C CYS A 347 11.35 -1.40 -13.58
N SER A 348 11.50 -0.12 -13.93
CA SER A 348 12.17 0.85 -13.06
C SER A 348 11.34 1.13 -11.80
N ALA A 349 10.01 1.26 -11.93
CA ALA A 349 9.12 1.50 -10.80
C ALA A 349 9.15 0.35 -9.78
N VAL A 350 9.06 -0.91 -10.25
CA VAL A 350 9.12 -2.07 -9.35
C VAL A 350 10.46 -2.18 -8.65
N VAL A 351 11.58 -1.96 -9.36
CA VAL A 351 12.91 -1.95 -8.74
C VAL A 351 13.06 -0.86 -7.68
N MET A 352 12.53 0.35 -7.91
CA MET A 352 12.59 1.45 -6.94
C MET A 352 11.67 1.22 -5.74
N SER A 353 10.52 0.59 -5.94
CA SER A 353 9.55 0.35 -4.86
C SER A 353 10.05 -0.58 -3.76
N VAL A 354 11.10 -1.38 -4.02
CA VAL A 354 11.81 -2.19 -2.99
C VAL A 354 12.36 -1.33 -1.85
N PHE A 355 12.76 -0.09 -2.14
CA PHE A 355 13.33 0.82 -1.14
C PHE A 355 12.28 1.62 -0.36
N ASN A 356 11.01 1.55 -0.77
CA ASN A 356 9.93 2.28 -0.11
C ASN A 356 9.42 1.51 1.12
N CYS A 357 9.91 1.90 2.29
CA CYS A 357 9.56 1.31 3.58
C CYS A 357 8.68 2.26 4.40
N HIS A 358 7.55 1.76 4.85
CA HIS A 358 6.62 2.46 5.73
C HIS A 358 6.85 2.04 7.19
N TYR A 359 7.09 3.03 8.07
CA TYR A 359 7.27 2.81 9.50
C TYR A 359 5.92 2.83 10.22
N LEU A 360 5.51 1.70 10.79
CA LEU A 360 4.19 1.58 11.44
C LEU A 360 4.24 1.75 12.97
N GLY A 361 5.43 1.97 13.55
CA GLY A 361 5.62 2.11 15.00
C GLY A 361 6.24 0.87 15.66
N SER A 362 6.68 1.04 16.92
CA SER A 362 7.30 -0.03 17.73
C SER A 362 8.52 -0.70 17.08
N GLY A 363 9.32 0.03 16.29
CA GLY A 363 10.47 -0.53 15.57
C GLY A 363 10.11 -1.39 14.35
N MET A 364 8.83 -1.49 13.98
CA MET A 364 8.37 -2.34 12.90
C MET A 364 8.16 -1.52 11.62
N SER A 365 8.93 -1.84 10.58
CA SER A 365 8.82 -1.26 9.24
C SER A 365 8.53 -2.34 8.21
N PHE A 366 7.64 -2.03 7.27
CA PHE A 366 7.20 -2.93 6.20
C PHE A 366 7.33 -2.25 4.85
N MET A 367 7.51 -3.04 3.79
CA MET A 367 7.54 -2.49 2.44
C MET A 367 6.14 -2.00 2.03
N PHE A 368 6.04 -0.80 1.46
CA PHE A 368 4.74 -0.17 1.17
C PHE A 368 3.90 -0.98 0.17
N VAL A 369 4.54 -1.52 -0.87
CA VAL A 369 3.88 -2.30 -1.92
C VAL A 369 3.51 -3.72 -1.46
N ASP A 370 4.17 -4.24 -0.43
CA ASP A 370 3.85 -5.54 0.15
C ASP A 370 4.10 -5.56 1.66
N TYR A 371 3.01 -5.38 2.42
CA TYR A 371 3.00 -5.45 3.88
C TYR A 371 3.28 -6.87 4.43
N THR A 372 3.54 -7.89 3.60
CA THR A 372 3.99 -9.21 4.06
C THR A 372 5.47 -9.20 4.50
N THR A 373 6.32 -8.36 3.89
CA THR A 373 7.77 -8.36 4.11
C THR A 373 8.20 -7.20 5.01
N LYS A 374 8.94 -7.51 6.09
CA LYS A 374 9.55 -6.50 6.97
C LYS A 374 10.83 -5.94 6.34
N CYS A 375 11.11 -4.65 6.54
CA CYS A 375 12.30 -4.02 5.94
C CYS A 375 13.65 -4.41 6.59
N GLU A 376 13.59 -5.02 7.78
CA GLU A 376 14.75 -5.61 8.48
C GLU A 376 14.88 -7.12 8.26
N ALA A 377 14.03 -7.71 7.41
CA ALA A 377 14.11 -9.14 7.12
C ALA A 377 15.30 -9.46 6.19
N PRO A 378 15.97 -10.61 6.37
CA PRO A 378 17.10 -11.00 5.51
C PRO A 378 16.70 -11.17 4.04
N VAL A 379 15.42 -11.51 3.77
CA VAL A 379 14.88 -11.56 2.40
C VAL A 379 14.85 -10.17 1.76
N HIS A 380 14.47 -9.14 2.52
CA HIS A 380 14.43 -7.77 2.02
C HIS A 380 15.84 -7.26 1.70
N ASP A 381 16.85 -7.65 2.47
CA ASP A 381 18.24 -7.32 2.15
C ASP A 381 18.72 -7.99 0.85
N LEU A 382 18.30 -9.23 0.59
CA LEU A 382 18.55 -9.88 -0.70
C LEU A 382 17.84 -9.15 -1.85
N MET A 383 16.61 -8.69 -1.62
CA MET A 383 15.85 -7.88 -2.59
C MET A 383 16.52 -6.53 -2.86
N LYS A 384 17.08 -5.85 -1.84
CA LYS A 384 17.85 -4.60 -2.02
C LYS A 384 19.08 -4.84 -2.90
N ILE A 385 19.85 -5.89 -2.63
CA ILE A 385 21.04 -6.22 -3.44
C ILE A 385 20.64 -6.48 -4.90
N TYR A 386 19.59 -7.26 -5.09
CA TYR A 386 19.03 -7.53 -6.41
C TYR A 386 18.58 -6.23 -7.10
N ALA A 387 17.81 -5.39 -6.41
CA ALA A 387 17.33 -4.12 -6.93
C ALA A 387 18.48 -3.21 -7.36
N VAL A 388 19.55 -3.07 -6.56
CA VAL A 388 20.73 -2.27 -6.90
C VAL A 388 21.36 -2.72 -8.21
N ILE A 389 21.49 -4.03 -8.46
CA ILE A 389 22.01 -4.56 -9.72
C ILE A 389 21.12 -4.13 -10.89
N PHE A 390 19.80 -4.24 -10.72
CA PHE A 390 18.84 -3.93 -11.78
C PHE A 390 18.58 -2.44 -11.99
N ILE A 391 18.93 -1.57 -11.03
CA ILE A 391 18.99 -0.11 -11.23
C ILE A 391 19.98 0.21 -12.37
N PHE A 392 21.13 -0.48 -12.41
CA PHE A 392 22.11 -0.28 -13.49
C PHE A 392 21.61 -0.79 -14.84
N VAL A 393 20.72 -1.78 -14.86
CA VAL A 393 20.18 -2.35 -16.10
C VAL A 393 19.07 -1.48 -16.68
N TYR A 394 18.11 -1.04 -15.85
CA TYR A 394 16.90 -0.36 -16.30
C TYR A 394 16.98 1.17 -16.17
N PRO A 395 16.88 1.78 -14.98
CA PRO A 395 17.00 3.23 -14.79
C PRO A 395 18.23 3.86 -15.42
N VAL A 396 19.39 3.22 -15.33
CA VAL A 396 20.66 3.77 -15.85
C VAL A 396 20.99 3.20 -17.23
N GLY A 397 20.86 1.89 -17.40
CA GLY A 397 21.34 1.19 -18.59
C GLY A 397 20.58 1.55 -19.86
N ILE A 398 19.24 1.63 -19.81
CA ILE A 398 18.43 1.97 -20.99
C ILE A 398 18.69 3.41 -21.45
N PRO A 399 18.62 4.45 -20.58
CA PRO A 399 18.95 5.81 -21.00
C PRO A 399 20.40 5.96 -21.49
N ALA A 400 21.37 5.29 -20.84
CA ALA A 400 22.76 5.30 -21.30
C ALA A 400 22.94 4.64 -22.67
N MET A 401 22.24 3.54 -22.94
CA MET A 401 22.20 2.89 -24.24
C MET A 401 21.61 3.83 -25.31
N TYR A 402 20.48 4.48 -25.03
CA TYR A 402 19.88 5.46 -25.95
C TYR A 402 20.84 6.62 -26.23
N PHE A 403 21.47 7.19 -25.19
CA PHE A 403 22.45 8.26 -25.35
C PHE A 403 23.64 7.82 -26.20
N ALA A 404 24.21 6.64 -25.95
CA ALA A 404 25.35 6.13 -26.71
C ALA A 404 25.01 5.92 -28.20
N LEU A 405 23.83 5.36 -28.50
CA LEU A 405 23.36 5.16 -29.87
C LEU A 405 23.18 6.48 -30.61
N LEU A 406 22.57 7.46 -29.96
CA LEU A 406 22.34 8.80 -30.52
C LEU A 406 23.65 9.58 -30.69
N TYR A 407 24.55 9.51 -29.71
CA TYR A 407 25.84 10.20 -29.75
C TYR A 407 26.72 9.72 -30.90
N ARG A 408 26.74 8.39 -31.17
CA ARG A 408 27.51 7.81 -32.28
C ARG A 408 27.06 8.30 -33.65
N LYS A 409 25.77 8.59 -33.81
CA LYS A 409 25.18 9.08 -35.07
C LYS A 409 24.85 10.58 -35.04
N ARG A 410 25.33 11.34 -34.05
CA ARG A 410 24.98 12.77 -33.83
C ARG A 410 25.17 13.65 -35.06
N HIS A 411 26.22 13.42 -35.85
CA HIS A 411 26.53 14.25 -37.02
C HIS A 411 25.58 13.98 -38.20
N ALA A 412 25.00 12.78 -38.25
CA ALA A 412 23.96 12.44 -39.23
C ALA A 412 22.58 12.92 -38.76
N ILE A 413 22.34 12.97 -37.44
CA ILE A 413 21.09 13.45 -36.84
C ILE A 413 20.99 14.98 -36.87
N ASP A 414 22.11 15.69 -36.67
CA ASP A 414 22.24 17.15 -36.76
C ASP A 414 23.16 17.55 -37.92
N PRO A 415 22.66 17.43 -39.18
CA PRO A 415 23.45 17.73 -40.36
C PRO A 415 23.67 19.24 -40.52
N THR A 416 24.84 19.61 -41.03
CA THR A 416 25.09 20.99 -41.48
C THR A 416 24.40 21.25 -42.80
N ILE A 417 23.77 22.41 -42.95
CA ILE A 417 23.04 22.76 -44.18
C ILE A 417 24.07 23.01 -45.31
N PRO A 418 23.90 22.41 -46.50
CA PRO A 418 24.85 22.56 -47.60
C PRO A 418 25.06 24.02 -48.05
N ARG A 419 23.99 24.83 -48.02
CA ARG A 419 24.01 26.25 -48.45
C ARG A 419 24.77 27.17 -47.50
N THR A 420 24.51 27.04 -46.19
CA THR A 420 25.05 27.98 -45.18
C THR A 420 26.25 27.43 -44.43
N LYS A 421 26.54 26.12 -44.56
CA LYS A 421 27.53 25.36 -43.77
C LYS A 421 27.36 25.50 -42.25
N LYS A 422 26.21 26.00 -41.80
CA LYS A 422 25.85 26.17 -40.40
C LYS A 422 24.83 25.10 -40.00
N LYS A 423 24.74 24.84 -38.69
CA LYS A 423 23.70 23.99 -38.11
C LYS A 423 22.38 24.74 -38.09
N ALA A 424 21.30 24.04 -38.41
CA ALA A 424 19.96 24.62 -38.40
C ALA A 424 19.50 24.88 -36.96
N ARG A 425 18.97 26.07 -36.69
CA ARG A 425 18.31 26.41 -35.42
C ARG A 425 17.03 27.17 -35.68
N MET A 426 15.97 26.79 -34.98
CA MET A 426 14.64 27.41 -35.11
C MET A 426 14.66 28.89 -34.72
N THR A 427 15.53 29.28 -33.80
CA THR A 427 15.73 30.68 -33.36
C THR A 427 16.36 31.58 -34.42
N VAL A 428 16.94 31.01 -35.48
CA VAL A 428 17.64 31.76 -36.53
C VAL A 428 16.80 31.81 -37.81
N ASN A 429 16.34 30.65 -38.28
CA ASN A 429 15.56 30.56 -39.51
C ASN A 429 14.77 29.23 -39.57
N SER A 430 13.46 29.30 -39.73
CA SER A 430 12.58 28.12 -39.77
C SER A 430 12.77 27.26 -41.02
N ASP A 431 13.14 27.85 -42.16
CA ASP A 431 13.28 27.12 -43.42
C ASP A 431 14.57 26.29 -43.47
N ASP A 432 15.60 26.76 -42.77
CA ASP A 432 16.85 26.05 -42.55
C ASP A 432 16.63 24.78 -41.70
N VAL A 433 15.73 24.85 -40.70
CA VAL A 433 15.32 23.69 -39.89
C VAL A 433 14.55 22.67 -40.72
N LYS A 434 13.58 23.10 -41.53
CA LYS A 434 12.85 22.21 -42.45
C LYS A 434 13.80 21.48 -43.40
N THR A 435 14.80 22.19 -43.92
CA THR A 435 15.81 21.62 -44.82
C THR A 435 16.67 20.57 -44.10
N ALA A 436 17.15 20.85 -42.89
CA ALA A 436 17.91 19.89 -42.09
C ALA A 436 17.06 18.66 -41.71
N LEU A 437 15.77 18.85 -41.39
CA LEU A 437 14.84 17.76 -41.10
C LEU A 437 14.62 16.85 -42.31
N ALA A 438 14.47 17.43 -43.50
CA ALA A 438 14.33 16.68 -44.75
C ALA A 438 15.58 15.82 -45.04
N ILE A 439 16.78 16.39 -44.87
CA ILE A 439 18.06 15.67 -45.02
C ILE A 439 18.14 14.50 -44.03
N ARG A 440 17.74 14.73 -42.77
CA ARG A 440 17.72 13.69 -41.73
C ARG A 440 16.78 12.54 -42.07
N LEU A 441 15.55 12.84 -42.50
CA LEU A 441 14.50 11.88 -42.83
C LEU A 441 14.78 11.05 -44.08
N GLN A 442 15.63 11.56 -44.98
CA GLN A 442 16.04 10.88 -46.20
C GLN A 442 17.14 9.83 -45.95
N ASN A 443 17.87 9.94 -44.83
CA ASN A 443 18.94 9.00 -44.51
C ASN A 443 18.39 7.68 -43.96
N HIS A 444 18.55 6.59 -44.72
CA HIS A 444 18.02 5.26 -44.40
C HIS A 444 18.63 4.68 -43.11
N GLU A 445 19.92 4.95 -42.85
CA GLU A 445 20.63 4.45 -41.66
C GLU A 445 20.05 4.96 -40.33
N LEU A 446 19.30 6.07 -40.39
CA LEU A 446 18.73 6.73 -39.22
C LEU A 446 17.31 6.26 -38.90
N GLN A 447 16.65 5.52 -39.80
CA GLN A 447 15.25 5.10 -39.63
C GLN A 447 14.96 4.31 -38.33
N PRO A 448 15.83 3.39 -37.86
CA PRO A 448 15.56 2.64 -36.63
C PRO A 448 15.61 3.53 -35.39
N LEU A 449 16.54 4.49 -35.37
CA LEU A 449 16.74 5.43 -34.26
C LEU A 449 15.74 6.59 -34.32
N ALA A 450 15.05 6.79 -35.45
CA ALA A 450 14.07 7.85 -35.61
C ALA A 450 12.99 7.81 -34.51
N PHE A 451 12.63 6.63 -34.00
CA PHE A 451 11.71 6.53 -32.86
C PHE A 451 12.10 7.40 -31.64
N LEU A 452 13.40 7.60 -31.41
CA LEU A 452 13.92 8.39 -30.30
C LEU A 452 13.95 9.89 -30.61
N PHE A 453 14.36 10.30 -31.81
CA PHE A 453 14.63 11.72 -32.09
C PHE A 453 13.64 12.40 -33.04
N ASP A 454 12.76 11.65 -33.73
CA ASP A 454 12.00 12.15 -34.89
C ASP A 454 11.13 13.37 -34.56
N SER A 455 10.59 13.39 -33.34
CA SER A 455 9.72 14.45 -32.83
C SER A 455 10.46 15.72 -32.36
N TYR A 456 11.79 15.70 -32.35
CA TYR A 456 12.61 16.81 -31.86
C TYR A 456 13.41 17.47 -32.98
N GLU A 457 13.70 18.76 -32.79
CA GLU A 457 14.59 19.48 -33.69
C GLU A 457 15.99 18.82 -33.72
N PRO A 458 16.73 18.93 -34.84
CA PRO A 458 18.04 18.30 -34.99
C PRO A 458 19.04 18.63 -33.86
N ALA A 459 19.00 19.85 -33.32
CA ALA A 459 19.85 20.30 -32.23
C ALA A 459 19.59 19.57 -30.89
N TYR A 460 18.36 19.09 -30.66
CA TYR A 460 17.91 18.45 -29.43
C TYR A 460 17.82 16.93 -29.57
N TRP A 461 18.76 16.31 -30.29
CA TRP A 461 18.81 14.86 -30.49
C TRP A 461 18.88 14.07 -29.18
N TRP A 462 19.35 14.66 -28.08
CA TRP A 462 19.48 14.05 -26.76
C TRP A 462 18.22 14.16 -25.89
N TRP A 463 17.21 14.90 -26.32
CA TRP A 463 16.05 15.25 -25.48
C TRP A 463 15.27 14.03 -24.99
N GLU A 464 15.16 12.98 -25.79
CA GLU A 464 14.48 11.75 -25.37
C GLU A 464 15.11 11.12 -24.12
N VAL A 465 16.45 11.17 -24.01
CA VAL A 465 17.17 10.65 -22.84
C VAL A 465 16.84 11.48 -21.60
N PHE A 466 16.75 12.80 -21.76
CA PHE A 466 16.31 13.70 -20.68
C PHE A 466 14.88 13.37 -20.24
N VAL A 467 13.96 13.16 -21.18
CA VAL A 467 12.58 12.75 -20.89
C VAL A 467 12.53 11.39 -20.18
N CYS A 468 13.41 10.44 -20.52
CA CYS A 468 13.52 9.18 -19.76
C CYS A 468 13.91 9.41 -18.29
N VAL A 469 14.84 10.32 -18.02
CA VAL A 469 15.25 10.68 -16.64
C VAL A 469 14.11 11.40 -15.91
N GLU A 470 13.44 12.33 -16.58
CA GLU A 470 12.28 13.04 -16.00
C GLU A 470 11.17 12.07 -15.58
N ARG A 471 10.88 11.05 -16.39
CA ARG A 471 9.90 9.99 -16.05
C ARG A 471 10.29 9.11 -14.86
N LEU A 472 11.54 9.10 -14.45
CA LEU A 472 11.99 8.35 -13.26
C LEU A 472 11.92 9.22 -11.99
N LEU A 473 11.97 10.54 -12.15
CA LEU A 473 11.90 11.49 -11.04
C LEU A 473 10.46 11.83 -10.66
N LEU A 474 9.54 11.67 -11.61
CA LEU A 474 8.08 11.78 -11.44
C LEU A 474 7.50 10.40 -11.11
#